data_AF-A0AAW4UZY7-F1
#
_entry.id   AF-A0AAW4UZY7-F1
#
_cell.length_a   1.000
_cell.length_b   1.000
_cell.length_c   1.000
_cell.angle_alpha   90.00
_cell.angle_beta   90.00
_cell.angle_gamma   90.00
#
_symmetry.space_group_name_H-M   'P 1'
#
loop_
_entity.id
_entity.type
_entity.pdbx_description
1 polymer ?
#
loop_
_entity_poly.entity_id
_entity_poly.type
_entity_poly.pdbx_seq_one_letter_code
_entity_poly.pdbx_strand_id
1 'polypeptide(L)'
;MIVLVKDIPAYAFSSGLNELVFATDQNKAVLSLTVGEKEILSETYIPDASGRITINDLQGLIEPYLATNLIERCSYRITDGSSEQNKNFTVQFCAAESSMPAADFMAGYFLSTLMGEKVTAIGRKEFVHLVTTEACSVTATCVYYRDEDGLSTREVSLRQVTDTDKIVTVEVSPELLVKPGFELVRYIIHAGVRTQTFSLDPDAPDVAPVLLFTNSFGCQETVYCTGTHALEPEYVRSTAYTNGMFRNYRIDETKVFKANTGVLTHEMALWLDDLFRSKEIYLLDGTTVGKEVTITESESKRSNDPDHLPFFTFSYRYAQRNHNILQLPRAGRVFDNTFDYTFE
;
A
#
# COMPACT_ATOMS: atom_id res chain seq x y z
N MET A 1 8.45 -42.99 3.42
CA MET A 1 8.15 -42.10 4.57
C MET A 1 8.51 -40.68 4.17
N ILE A 2 7.51 -39.79 4.15
CA ILE A 2 7.70 -38.37 3.83
C ILE A 2 8.24 -37.61 5.06
N VAL A 3 9.28 -36.81 4.86
CA VAL A 3 9.85 -35.91 5.89
C VAL A 3 9.87 -34.49 5.35
N LEU A 4 9.21 -33.55 6.05
CA LEU A 4 9.26 -32.13 5.72
C LEU A 4 10.61 -31.54 6.15
N VAL A 5 11.40 -31.07 5.20
CA VAL A 5 12.72 -30.46 5.43
C VAL A 5 12.57 -28.96 5.63
N LYS A 6 11.71 -28.33 4.83
CA LYS A 6 11.30 -26.92 4.96
C LYS A 6 9.82 -26.83 4.65
N ASP A 7 9.06 -26.44 5.65
CA ASP A 7 7.60 -26.40 5.64
C ASP A 7 7.10 -24.94 5.63
N ILE A 8 5.85 -24.76 5.21
CA ILE A 8 5.15 -23.47 5.16
C ILE A 8 4.57 -23.17 6.56
N PRO A 9 4.77 -21.99 7.15
CA PRO A 9 4.14 -21.61 8.42
C PRO A 9 2.61 -21.68 8.37
N ALA A 10 1.95 -21.80 9.53
CA ALA A 10 0.48 -21.81 9.60
C ALA A 10 -0.15 -20.50 9.07
N TYR A 11 0.56 -19.38 9.22
CA TYR A 11 0.22 -18.09 8.65
C TYR A 11 1.45 -17.51 7.96
N ALA A 12 1.35 -17.20 6.67
CA ALA A 12 2.46 -16.74 5.85
C ALA A 12 2.08 -15.49 5.04
N PHE A 13 3.07 -14.65 4.79
CA PHE A 13 3.00 -13.62 3.76
C PHE A 13 3.38 -14.21 2.41
N SER A 14 2.75 -13.76 1.32
CA SER A 14 3.03 -14.28 -0.02
C SER A 14 4.49 -14.11 -0.43
N SER A 15 5.12 -12.97 -0.10
CA SER A 15 6.56 -12.73 -0.27
C SER A 15 7.48 -13.73 0.43
N GLY A 16 7.00 -14.43 1.46
CA GLY A 16 7.76 -15.45 2.18
C GLY A 16 7.64 -16.85 1.59
N LEU A 17 6.78 -17.06 0.59
CA LEU A 17 6.48 -18.37 0.01
C LEU A 17 7.46 -18.74 -1.12
N ASN A 18 8.75 -18.85 -0.76
CA ASN A 18 9.80 -19.15 -1.73
C ASN A 18 9.85 -20.63 -2.10
N GLU A 19 9.83 -21.51 -1.10
CA GLU A 19 10.00 -22.96 -1.34
C GLU A 19 9.31 -23.84 -0.29
N LEU A 20 8.89 -25.03 -0.75
CA LEU A 20 8.52 -26.18 0.08
C LEU A 20 9.50 -27.32 -0.24
N VAL A 21 10.15 -27.86 0.79
CA VAL A 21 11.15 -28.92 0.65
C VAL A 21 10.75 -30.12 1.48
N PHE A 22 10.67 -31.29 0.84
CA PHE A 22 10.41 -32.54 1.52
C PHE A 22 11.26 -33.67 0.95
N ALA A 23 11.46 -34.71 1.73
CA ALA A 23 12.21 -35.90 1.36
C ALA A 23 11.32 -37.14 1.42
N THR A 24 11.62 -38.13 0.58
CA THR A 24 10.99 -39.45 0.61
C THR A 24 12.01 -40.52 0.21
N ASP A 25 11.83 -41.74 0.71
CA ASP A 25 12.58 -42.94 0.33
C ASP A 25 11.97 -43.63 -0.91
N GLN A 26 10.85 -43.12 -1.43
CA GLN A 26 10.19 -43.64 -2.63
C GLN A 26 10.72 -42.97 -3.90
N ASN A 27 10.55 -43.64 -5.04
CA ASN A 27 11.05 -43.14 -6.34
C ASN A 27 10.26 -41.92 -6.88
N LYS A 28 9.09 -41.62 -6.31
CA LYS A 28 8.24 -40.49 -6.70
C LYS A 28 7.31 -40.07 -5.55
N ALA A 29 6.87 -38.83 -5.58
CA ALA A 29 5.78 -38.33 -4.75
C ALA A 29 4.87 -37.40 -5.56
N VAL A 30 3.60 -37.32 -5.19
CA VAL A 30 2.63 -36.38 -5.76
C VAL A 30 2.43 -35.25 -4.77
N LEU A 31 2.54 -34.01 -5.23
CA LEU A 31 2.14 -32.82 -4.48
C LEU A 31 0.89 -32.22 -5.12
N SER A 32 -0.16 -32.07 -4.31
CA SER A 32 -1.33 -31.28 -4.64
C SER A 32 -1.35 -30.00 -3.79
N LEU A 33 -1.63 -28.85 -4.41
CA LEU A 33 -1.80 -27.55 -3.76
C LEU A 33 -3.18 -26.99 -4.08
N THR A 34 -3.87 -26.52 -3.06
CA THR A 34 -5.23 -25.99 -3.14
C THR A 34 -5.27 -24.58 -2.55
N VAL A 35 -5.96 -23.66 -3.23
CA VAL A 35 -6.29 -22.33 -2.72
C VAL A 35 -7.81 -22.20 -2.66
N GLY A 36 -8.35 -21.90 -1.48
CA GLY A 36 -9.76 -22.02 -1.18
C GLY A 36 -10.25 -23.45 -1.44
N GLU A 37 -11.13 -23.61 -2.42
CA GLU A 37 -11.65 -24.91 -2.85
C GLU A 37 -11.03 -25.41 -4.16
N LYS A 38 -10.13 -24.63 -4.78
CA LYS A 38 -9.58 -24.92 -6.10
C LYS A 38 -8.21 -25.57 -5.99
N GLU A 39 -8.07 -26.79 -6.52
CA GLU A 39 -6.75 -27.40 -6.75
C GLU A 39 -6.05 -26.63 -7.88
N ILE A 40 -4.90 -26.03 -7.59
CA ILE A 40 -4.14 -25.18 -8.51
C ILE A 40 -2.88 -25.88 -9.05
N LEU A 41 -2.46 -26.96 -8.39
CA LEU A 41 -1.33 -27.80 -8.78
C LEU A 41 -1.59 -29.22 -8.31
N SER A 42 -1.27 -30.21 -9.14
CA SER A 42 -1.34 -31.63 -8.79
C SER A 42 -0.38 -32.40 -9.69
N GLU A 43 0.86 -32.53 -9.23
CA GLU A 43 1.97 -32.98 -10.08
C GLU A 43 2.81 -34.06 -9.41
N THR A 44 3.41 -34.93 -10.23
CA THR A 44 4.32 -35.99 -9.78
C THR A 44 5.76 -35.52 -9.88
N TYR A 45 6.48 -35.61 -8.77
CA TYR A 45 7.88 -35.22 -8.65
C TYR A 45 8.75 -36.44 -8.38
N ILE A 46 9.97 -36.39 -8.92
CA ILE A 46 11.01 -37.40 -8.72
C ILE A 46 12.06 -36.79 -7.78
N PRO A 47 12.42 -37.45 -6.67
CA PRO A 47 13.46 -36.96 -5.78
C PRO A 47 14.82 -36.84 -6.47
N ASP A 48 15.62 -35.88 -6.03
CA ASP A 48 17.00 -35.74 -6.45
C ASP A 48 17.90 -36.87 -5.91
N ALA A 49 19.20 -36.80 -6.20
CA ALA A 49 20.18 -37.80 -5.75
C ALA A 49 20.27 -37.93 -4.21
N SER A 50 19.76 -36.96 -3.45
CA SER A 50 19.69 -36.97 -1.99
C SER A 50 18.32 -37.40 -1.43
N GLY A 51 17.38 -37.79 -2.30
CA GLY A 51 16.02 -38.16 -1.92
C GLY A 51 15.13 -36.95 -1.62
N ARG A 52 15.48 -35.74 -2.08
CA ARG A 52 14.74 -34.50 -1.81
C ARG A 52 13.96 -34.01 -3.03
N ILE A 53 12.82 -33.41 -2.76
CA ILE A 53 12.00 -32.68 -3.73
C ILE A 53 11.87 -31.25 -3.24
N THR A 54 12.20 -30.29 -4.12
CA THR A 54 12.12 -28.85 -3.83
C THR A 54 11.15 -28.22 -4.80
N ILE A 55 10.13 -27.57 -4.27
CA ILE A 55 9.13 -26.83 -5.04
C ILE A 55 9.39 -25.36 -4.83
N ASN A 56 9.85 -24.70 -5.88
CA ASN A 56 10.21 -23.28 -5.87
C ASN A 56 9.04 -22.42 -6.35
N ASP A 57 9.10 -21.13 -6.00
CA ASP A 57 8.20 -20.08 -6.50
C ASP A 57 6.71 -20.37 -6.22
N LEU A 58 6.42 -20.79 -4.98
CA LEU A 58 5.03 -20.93 -4.52
C LEU A 58 4.31 -19.59 -4.50
N GLN A 59 5.04 -18.49 -4.30
CA GLN A 59 4.54 -17.12 -4.41
C GLN A 59 3.87 -16.88 -5.76
N GLY A 60 4.59 -17.09 -6.88
CA GLY A 60 4.03 -16.85 -8.22
C GLY A 60 2.80 -17.70 -8.55
N LEU A 61 2.67 -18.86 -7.91
CA LEU A 61 1.52 -19.76 -8.06
C LEU A 61 0.29 -19.29 -7.24
N ILE A 62 0.50 -18.73 -6.05
CA ILE A 62 -0.57 -18.35 -5.11
C ILE A 62 -1.02 -16.89 -5.28
N GLU A 63 -0.11 -15.94 -5.56
CA GLU A 63 -0.42 -14.52 -5.65
C GLU A 63 -1.53 -14.13 -6.63
N PRO A 64 -1.69 -14.77 -7.80
CA PRO A 64 -2.81 -14.47 -8.71
C PRO A 64 -4.19 -14.66 -8.06
N TYR A 65 -4.29 -15.55 -7.07
CA TYR A 65 -5.52 -15.80 -6.30
C TYR A 65 -5.70 -14.77 -5.19
N LEU A 66 -4.60 -14.22 -4.67
CA LEU A 66 -4.62 -13.17 -3.65
C LEU A 66 -4.94 -11.78 -4.19
N ALA A 67 -4.85 -11.59 -5.51
CA ALA A 67 -5.14 -10.31 -6.16
C ALA A 67 -6.61 -9.86 -5.98
N THR A 68 -7.54 -10.81 -5.77
CA THR A 68 -8.96 -10.50 -5.52
C THR A 68 -9.26 -10.50 -4.02
N ASN A 69 -8.69 -11.45 -3.28
CA ASN A 69 -8.84 -11.59 -1.84
C ASN A 69 -7.47 -11.58 -1.19
N LEU A 70 -7.14 -10.52 -0.46
CA LEU A 70 -5.81 -10.33 0.12
C LEU A 70 -5.44 -11.39 1.18
N ILE A 71 -6.37 -12.25 1.59
CA ILE A 71 -6.13 -13.38 2.50
C ILE A 71 -6.88 -14.60 1.95
N GLU A 72 -6.17 -15.71 1.78
CA GLU A 72 -6.73 -16.98 1.32
C GLU A 72 -6.30 -18.15 2.20
N ARG A 73 -7.19 -19.13 2.33
CA ARG A 73 -6.88 -20.42 2.98
C ARG A 73 -6.31 -21.36 1.92
N CYS A 74 -5.16 -21.95 2.25
CA CYS A 74 -4.45 -22.85 1.36
C CYS A 74 -4.25 -24.19 2.04
N SER A 75 -4.05 -25.22 1.24
CA SER A 75 -3.61 -26.51 1.76
C SER A 75 -2.72 -27.22 0.76
N TYR A 76 -1.81 -28.03 1.28
CA TYR A 76 -1.07 -28.97 0.46
C TYR A 76 -1.32 -30.41 0.93
N ARG A 77 -1.21 -31.35 -0.01
CA ARG A 77 -1.18 -32.79 0.25
C ARG A 77 -0.02 -33.40 -0.51
N ILE A 78 0.82 -34.15 0.18
CA ILE A 78 1.93 -34.92 -0.38
C ILE A 78 1.63 -36.40 -0.17
N THR A 79 1.73 -37.22 -1.22
CA THR A 79 1.65 -38.68 -1.11
C THR A 79 2.78 -39.33 -1.89
N ASP A 80 3.44 -40.32 -1.28
CA ASP A 80 4.49 -41.13 -1.94
C ASP A 80 4.01 -42.57 -2.25
N GLY A 81 2.70 -42.82 -2.07
CA GLY A 81 2.08 -44.15 -2.20
C GLY A 81 2.22 -45.04 -0.96
N SER A 82 3.15 -44.73 -0.06
CA SER A 82 3.34 -45.44 1.23
C SER A 82 2.84 -44.63 2.43
N SER A 83 2.89 -43.31 2.32
CA SER A 83 2.54 -42.35 3.36
C SER A 83 1.92 -41.10 2.75
N GLU A 84 1.20 -40.35 3.59
CA GLU A 84 0.61 -39.06 3.24
C GLU A 84 1.00 -38.01 4.28
N GLN A 85 1.25 -36.79 3.83
CA GLN A 85 1.37 -35.59 4.65
C GLN A 85 0.41 -34.53 4.10
N ASN A 86 -0.32 -33.86 4.99
CA ASN A 86 -1.19 -32.77 4.59
C ASN A 86 -1.12 -31.63 5.62
N LYS A 87 -1.37 -30.41 5.17
CA LYS A 87 -1.37 -29.23 6.01
C LYS A 87 -2.27 -28.15 5.45
N ASN A 88 -3.01 -27.50 6.34
CA ASN A 88 -3.73 -26.26 6.06
C ASN A 88 -2.91 -25.08 6.57
N PHE A 89 -2.92 -23.98 5.83
CA PHE A 89 -2.25 -22.74 6.19
C PHE A 89 -3.00 -21.55 5.58
N THR A 90 -2.78 -20.35 6.11
CA THR A 90 -3.34 -19.11 5.61
C THR A 90 -2.24 -18.29 4.95
N VAL A 91 -2.55 -17.71 3.79
CA VAL A 91 -1.64 -16.81 3.08
C VAL A 91 -2.27 -15.44 2.99
N GLN A 92 -1.54 -14.41 3.43
CA GLN A 92 -1.88 -13.02 3.21
C GLN A 92 -0.98 -12.42 2.13
N PHE A 93 -1.56 -11.62 1.23
CA PHE A 93 -0.81 -10.85 0.25
C PHE A 93 0.18 -9.90 0.94
N CYS A 94 1.44 -10.01 0.54
CA CYS A 94 2.47 -9.05 0.91
C CYS A 94 3.55 -9.06 -0.16
N ALA A 95 3.81 -7.90 -0.77
CA ALA A 95 4.90 -7.70 -1.70
C ALA A 95 6.24 -7.36 -1.00
N ALA A 96 6.20 -7.02 0.30
CA ALA A 96 7.38 -6.70 1.08
C ALA A 96 7.93 -7.95 1.78
N GLU A 97 9.26 -8.11 1.78
CA GLU A 97 9.91 -9.12 2.60
C GLU A 97 9.94 -8.67 4.06
N SER A 98 9.52 -9.56 4.97
CA SER A 98 9.54 -9.30 6.41
C SER A 98 10.69 -10.06 7.06
N SER A 99 11.45 -9.37 7.92
CA SER A 99 12.50 -9.99 8.74
C SER A 99 11.95 -10.83 9.90
N MET A 100 10.63 -10.79 10.12
CA MET A 100 9.92 -11.58 11.14
C MET A 100 8.80 -12.43 10.54
N PRO A 101 8.40 -13.53 11.22
CA PRO A 101 7.26 -14.33 10.80
C PRO A 101 5.98 -13.49 10.63
N ALA A 102 5.16 -13.85 9.65
CA ALA A 102 3.94 -13.10 9.31
C ALA A 102 2.95 -13.02 10.49
N ALA A 103 2.86 -14.07 11.31
CA ALA A 103 2.03 -14.08 12.51
C ALA A 103 2.50 -13.04 13.55
N ASP A 104 3.81 -12.91 13.73
CA ASP A 104 4.40 -11.96 14.67
C ASP A 104 4.22 -10.51 14.18
N PHE A 105 4.43 -10.30 12.87
CA PHE A 105 4.15 -9.00 12.25
C PHE A 105 2.68 -8.62 12.44
N MET A 106 1.77 -9.53 12.08
CA MET A 106 0.33 -9.31 12.20
C MET A 106 -0.05 -8.96 13.63
N ALA A 107 0.51 -9.61 14.65
CA ALA A 107 0.24 -9.33 16.06
C ALA A 107 0.79 -7.98 16.54
N GLY A 108 1.95 -7.56 16.03
CA GLY A 108 2.71 -6.40 16.52
C GLY A 108 2.48 -5.10 15.76
N TYR A 109 2.08 -5.16 14.48
CA TYR A 109 2.10 -4.01 13.58
C TYR A 109 0.80 -3.86 12.78
N PHE A 110 0.54 -2.62 12.33
CA PHE A 110 -0.44 -2.36 11.28
C PHE A 110 0.11 -2.80 9.92
N LEU A 111 -0.76 -3.10 8.96
CA LEU A 111 -0.39 -3.51 7.61
C LEU A 111 0.09 -2.31 6.77
N SER A 112 1.25 -1.79 7.14
CA SER A 112 1.95 -0.69 6.50
C SER A 112 3.46 -0.92 6.59
N THR A 113 4.20 -0.35 5.64
CA THR A 113 5.67 -0.28 5.69
C THR A 113 6.17 0.92 6.50
N LEU A 114 5.28 1.79 6.97
CA LEU A 114 5.63 2.94 7.81
C LEU A 114 6.02 2.51 9.22
N MET A 115 7.32 2.40 9.47
CA MET A 115 7.90 2.09 10.78
C MET A 115 8.34 3.37 11.48
N GLY A 116 7.39 4.20 11.88
CA GLY A 116 7.68 5.47 12.53
C GLY A 116 6.50 6.43 12.55
N GLU A 117 6.80 7.72 12.55
CA GLU A 117 5.82 8.78 12.59
C GLU A 117 5.39 9.22 11.19
N LYS A 118 4.08 9.42 11.01
CA LYS A 118 3.52 10.08 9.82
C LYS A 118 3.26 11.55 10.13
N VAL A 119 3.72 12.44 9.26
CA VAL A 119 3.31 13.85 9.30
C VAL A 119 2.00 14.01 8.53
N THR A 120 1.01 14.62 9.18
CA THR A 120 -0.32 14.88 8.63
C THR A 120 -0.80 16.28 9.04
N ALA A 121 -2.04 16.66 8.75
CA ALA A 121 -2.62 17.95 9.12
C ALA A 121 -4.14 17.85 9.21
N ILE A 122 -4.80 18.84 9.82
CA ILE A 122 -6.27 18.94 9.82
C ILE A 122 -6.80 18.93 8.37
N GLY A 123 -7.94 18.28 8.14
CA GLY A 123 -8.50 18.09 6.80
C GLY A 123 -7.90 16.92 5.99
N ARG A 124 -6.79 16.31 6.43
CA ARG A 124 -6.22 15.11 5.81
C ARG A 124 -6.93 13.84 6.30
N LYS A 125 -7.12 12.89 5.40
CA LYS A 125 -7.62 11.53 5.68
C LYS A 125 -6.48 10.55 5.93
N GLU A 126 -6.60 9.81 7.03
CA GLU A 126 -5.62 8.82 7.47
C GLU A 126 -6.30 7.51 7.83
N PHE A 127 -5.62 6.39 7.55
CA PHE A 127 -6.14 5.05 7.76
C PHE A 127 -5.09 4.16 8.40
N VAL A 128 -5.55 3.21 9.21
CA VAL A 128 -4.75 2.05 9.63
C VAL A 128 -5.44 0.77 9.20
N HIS A 129 -4.62 -0.24 8.94
CA HIS A 129 -5.09 -1.54 8.45
C HIS A 129 -4.58 -2.63 9.37
N LEU A 130 -5.45 -3.56 9.77
CA LEU A 130 -5.08 -4.65 10.67
C LEU A 130 -5.86 -5.92 10.35
N VAL A 131 -5.29 -7.05 10.78
CA VAL A 131 -5.95 -8.34 10.87
C VAL A 131 -5.92 -8.75 12.34
N THR A 132 -7.05 -9.18 12.87
CA THR A 132 -7.15 -9.66 14.26
C THR A 132 -7.78 -11.04 14.29
N THR A 133 -7.37 -11.85 15.26
CA THR A 133 -7.96 -13.18 15.55
C THR A 133 -9.06 -13.10 16.61
N GLU A 134 -9.17 -11.95 17.28
CA GLU A 134 -10.17 -11.66 18.30
C GLU A 134 -10.62 -10.20 18.20
N ALA A 135 -11.70 -9.87 18.92
CA ALA A 135 -12.23 -8.51 18.94
C ALA A 135 -11.21 -7.55 19.57
N CYS A 136 -10.97 -6.40 18.91
CA CYS A 136 -9.95 -5.43 19.31
C CYS A 136 -10.53 -4.01 19.28
N SER A 137 -10.24 -3.20 20.29
CA SER A 137 -10.60 -1.79 20.29
C SER A 137 -9.46 -0.97 19.68
N VAL A 138 -9.82 -0.09 18.74
CA VAL A 138 -8.93 0.91 18.18
C VAL A 138 -9.18 2.23 18.89
N THR A 139 -8.15 2.75 19.56
CA THR A 139 -8.19 4.00 20.32
C THR A 139 -7.06 4.94 19.87
N ALA A 140 -7.20 6.22 20.21
CA ALA A 140 -6.20 7.24 19.96
C ALA A 140 -5.81 7.95 21.26
N THR A 141 -4.53 7.97 21.58
CA THR A 141 -3.98 8.86 22.61
C THR A 141 -3.59 10.17 21.94
N CYS A 142 -4.39 11.21 22.18
CA CYS A 142 -4.26 12.52 21.54
C CYS A 142 -3.56 13.50 22.48
N VAL A 143 -2.59 14.25 21.95
CA VAL A 143 -1.88 15.32 22.63
C VAL A 143 -2.39 16.65 22.09
N TYR A 144 -2.88 17.49 22.98
CA TYR A 144 -3.45 18.80 22.68
C TYR A 144 -2.63 19.91 23.31
N TYR A 145 -2.58 21.06 22.64
CA TYR A 145 -2.04 22.30 23.15
C TYR A 145 -3.13 23.36 23.32
N ARG A 146 -2.99 24.19 24.36
CA ARG A 146 -3.71 25.44 24.56
C ARG A 146 -2.84 26.38 25.37
N ASP A 147 -2.78 27.66 24.99
CA ASP A 147 -1.94 28.67 25.64
C ASP A 147 -2.06 28.70 27.18
N GLU A 148 -3.28 28.61 27.70
CA GLU A 148 -3.55 28.69 29.14
C GLU A 148 -3.22 27.39 29.90
N ASP A 149 -3.40 26.22 29.26
CA ASP A 149 -3.35 24.90 29.90
C ASP A 149 -2.04 24.14 29.59
N GLY A 150 -1.26 24.59 28.60
CA GLY A 150 -0.11 23.87 28.07
C GLY A 150 -0.51 22.59 27.32
N LEU A 151 0.34 21.56 27.42
CA LEU A 151 0.09 20.26 26.80
C LEU A 151 -0.81 19.39 27.69
N SER A 152 -1.81 18.76 27.08
CA SER A 152 -2.70 17.79 27.74
C SER A 152 -2.93 16.56 26.88
N THR A 153 -3.20 15.42 27.50
CA THR A 153 -3.44 14.15 26.80
C THR A 153 -4.86 13.66 27.05
N ARG A 154 -5.51 13.08 26.03
CA ARG A 154 -6.80 12.41 26.16
C ARG A 154 -6.87 11.19 25.27
N GLU A 155 -7.49 10.13 25.79
CA GLU A 155 -7.83 8.96 25.00
C GLU A 155 -9.20 9.13 24.31
N VAL A 156 -9.28 8.73 23.04
CA VAL A 156 -10.49 8.75 22.21
C VAL A 156 -10.70 7.37 21.63
N SER A 157 -11.87 6.77 21.82
CA SER A 157 -12.23 5.51 21.17
C SER A 157 -12.70 5.77 19.74
N LEU A 158 -12.14 5.04 18.78
CA LEU A 158 -12.45 5.22 17.36
C LEU A 158 -13.35 4.11 16.83
N ARG A 159 -12.96 2.84 17.00
CA ARG A 159 -13.72 1.70 16.48
C ARG A 159 -13.50 0.44 17.31
N GLN A 160 -14.58 -0.29 17.57
CA GLN A 160 -14.48 -1.68 17.99
C GLN A 160 -14.43 -2.58 16.74
N VAL A 161 -13.33 -3.29 16.55
CA VAL A 161 -13.17 -4.29 15.49
C VAL A 161 -13.64 -5.64 16.01
N THR A 162 -14.70 -6.18 15.41
CA THR A 162 -15.24 -7.53 15.72
C THR A 162 -15.00 -8.52 14.59
N ASP A 163 -14.57 -8.01 13.45
CA ASP A 163 -14.24 -8.73 12.23
C ASP A 163 -12.90 -9.44 12.38
N THR A 164 -12.90 -10.77 12.45
CA THR A 164 -11.67 -11.57 12.58
C THR A 164 -11.22 -12.18 11.26
N ASP A 165 -9.92 -12.50 11.15
CA ASP A 165 -9.29 -13.23 10.04
C ASP A 165 -9.45 -12.58 8.65
N LYS A 166 -9.73 -11.27 8.62
CA LYS A 166 -9.79 -10.46 7.40
C LYS A 166 -9.17 -9.09 7.65
N ILE A 167 -8.75 -8.44 6.57
CA ILE A 167 -8.20 -7.08 6.65
C ILE A 167 -9.34 -6.11 7.00
N VAL A 168 -9.12 -5.32 8.04
CA VAL A 168 -10.01 -4.26 8.49
C VAL A 168 -9.30 -2.93 8.33
N THR A 169 -9.94 -2.00 7.64
CA THR A 169 -9.50 -0.60 7.54
C THR A 169 -10.25 0.24 8.55
N VAL A 170 -9.52 1.05 9.32
CA VAL A 170 -10.08 1.99 10.29
C VAL A 170 -9.62 3.39 9.93
N GLU A 171 -10.57 4.31 9.79
CA GLU A 171 -10.27 5.72 9.63
C GLU A 171 -9.76 6.30 10.95
N VAL A 172 -8.64 7.01 10.88
CA VAL A 172 -7.95 7.63 12.02
C VAL A 172 -7.58 9.08 11.72
N SER A 173 -8.34 9.72 10.83
CA SER A 173 -8.14 11.11 10.40
C SER A 173 -8.13 12.09 11.58
N PRO A 174 -7.29 13.14 11.56
CA PRO A 174 -7.24 14.16 12.61
C PRO A 174 -8.60 14.81 12.92
N GLU A 175 -9.46 14.95 11.92
CA GLU A 175 -10.82 15.52 12.06
C GLU A 175 -11.68 14.79 13.12
N LEU A 176 -11.45 13.48 13.32
CA LEU A 176 -12.17 12.67 14.32
C LEU A 176 -11.71 12.95 15.75
N LEU A 177 -10.58 13.64 15.90
CA LEU A 177 -9.84 13.83 17.14
C LEU A 177 -9.80 15.30 17.56
N VAL A 178 -10.42 16.22 16.81
CA VAL A 178 -10.43 17.64 17.15
C VAL A 178 -11.22 17.88 18.43
N LYS A 179 -10.70 18.76 19.29
CA LYS A 179 -11.35 19.20 20.52
C LYS A 179 -11.53 20.73 20.48
N PRO A 180 -12.76 21.25 20.61
CA PRO A 180 -12.99 22.69 20.55
C PRO A 180 -12.12 23.48 21.53
N GLY A 181 -11.46 24.53 21.02
CA GLY A 181 -10.58 25.40 21.80
C GLY A 181 -9.25 24.76 22.20
N PHE A 182 -8.83 23.68 21.53
CA PHE A 182 -7.51 23.07 21.68
C PHE A 182 -6.93 22.80 20.30
N GLU A 183 -5.62 22.95 20.16
CA GLU A 183 -4.87 22.53 18.99
C GLU A 183 -4.45 21.06 19.15
N LEU A 184 -4.74 20.21 18.18
CA LEU A 184 -4.25 18.84 18.16
C LEU A 184 -2.81 18.85 17.63
N VAL A 185 -1.84 18.37 18.40
CA VAL A 185 -0.42 18.42 18.03
C VAL A 185 0.05 17.07 17.49
N ARG A 186 -0.38 15.99 18.15
CA ARG A 186 0.04 14.61 17.83
C ARG A 186 -1.01 13.65 18.34
N TYR A 187 -1.13 12.49 17.69
CA TYR A 187 -1.89 11.37 18.23
C TYR A 187 -1.22 10.03 17.93
N ILE A 188 -1.44 9.06 18.81
CA ILE A 188 -0.93 7.70 18.69
C ILE A 188 -2.14 6.78 18.62
N ILE A 189 -2.25 6.01 17.54
CA ILE A 189 -3.28 4.99 17.38
C ILE A 189 -2.83 3.70 18.04
N HIS A 190 -3.73 3.07 18.79
CA HIS A 190 -3.51 1.82 19.50
C HIS A 190 -4.52 0.77 19.04
N ALA A 191 -4.05 -0.46 18.81
CA ALA A 191 -4.89 -1.64 18.59
C ALA A 191 -4.23 -2.88 19.23
N GLY A 192 -4.52 -3.12 20.51
CA GLY A 192 -3.73 -4.04 21.33
C GLY A 192 -2.31 -3.46 21.54
N VAL A 193 -1.29 -4.21 21.14
CA VAL A 193 0.12 -3.74 21.20
C VAL A 193 0.54 -2.91 19.99
N ARG A 194 -0.26 -2.91 18.91
CA ARG A 194 0.06 -2.17 17.67
C ARG A 194 -0.01 -0.68 17.94
N THR A 195 0.98 0.06 17.43
CA THR A 195 0.99 1.51 17.52
C THR A 195 1.34 2.16 16.18
N GLN A 196 0.73 3.31 15.90
CA GLN A 196 1.10 4.19 14.78
C GLN A 196 1.01 5.64 15.25
N THR A 197 2.09 6.40 15.09
CA THR A 197 2.14 7.81 15.47
C THR A 197 1.81 8.69 14.27
N PHE A 198 1.00 9.72 14.50
CA PHE A 198 0.75 10.81 13.58
C PHE A 198 1.03 12.15 14.27
N SER A 199 1.86 12.99 13.66
CA SER A 199 2.09 14.37 14.11
C SER A 199 1.49 15.35 13.14
N LEU A 200 0.94 16.43 13.67
CA LEU A 200 0.31 17.46 12.88
C LEU A 200 1.34 18.53 12.51
N ASP A 201 1.38 18.84 11.23
CA ASP A 201 2.00 20.02 10.69
C ASP A 201 1.03 21.21 10.89
N PRO A 202 1.36 22.16 11.79
CA PRO A 202 0.48 23.29 12.09
C PRO A 202 0.35 24.26 10.92
N ASP A 203 1.35 24.31 10.03
CA ASP A 203 1.31 25.17 8.84
C ASP A 203 0.27 24.67 7.83
N ALA A 204 -0.11 23.38 7.92
CA ALA A 204 -1.09 22.72 7.08
C ALA A 204 -0.96 23.13 5.59
N PRO A 205 0.24 22.97 4.99
CA PRO A 205 0.53 23.50 3.67
C PRO A 205 -0.40 22.90 2.62
N ASP A 206 -0.62 23.68 1.55
CA ASP A 206 -1.37 23.24 0.38
C ASP A 206 -0.75 21.98 -0.23
N VAL A 207 -1.61 21.15 -0.80
CA VAL A 207 -1.26 19.80 -1.26
C VAL A 207 -1.65 19.59 -2.71
N ALA A 208 -0.68 19.17 -3.53
CA ALA A 208 -0.91 18.81 -4.92
C ALA A 208 0.19 17.84 -5.41
N PRO A 209 -0.15 16.61 -5.86
CA PRO A 209 -1.44 15.94 -5.71
C PRO A 209 -1.65 15.33 -4.31
N VAL A 210 -2.90 14.98 -4.02
CA VAL A 210 -3.22 13.99 -2.98
C VAL A 210 -3.45 12.64 -3.67
N LEU A 211 -2.72 11.61 -3.25
CA LEU A 211 -2.77 10.29 -3.85
C LEU A 211 -3.28 9.26 -2.84
N LEU A 212 -4.15 8.38 -3.31
CA LEU A 212 -4.51 7.11 -2.66
C LEU A 212 -3.78 6.01 -3.43
N PHE A 213 -2.87 5.30 -2.77
CA PHE A 213 -2.09 4.23 -3.40
C PHE A 213 -2.24 2.92 -2.63
N THR A 214 -2.14 1.80 -3.34
CA THR A 214 -2.14 0.47 -2.74
C THR A 214 -0.73 0.11 -2.28
N ASN A 215 -0.55 -0.11 -0.97
CA ASN A 215 0.74 -0.41 -0.34
C ASN A 215 1.17 -1.88 -0.51
N SER A 216 2.31 -2.25 0.07
CA SER A 216 2.86 -3.62 -0.05
C SER A 216 1.96 -4.73 0.53
N PHE A 217 0.96 -4.41 1.36
CA PHE A 217 0.00 -5.38 1.91
C PHE A 217 -1.33 -5.42 1.14
N GLY A 218 -1.43 -4.68 0.03
CA GLY A 218 -2.67 -4.53 -0.73
C GLY A 218 -3.66 -3.55 -0.11
N CYS A 219 -3.25 -2.80 0.91
CA CYS A 219 -4.10 -1.83 1.59
C CYS A 219 -3.92 -0.43 1.00
N GLN A 220 -5.00 0.36 0.94
CA GLN A 220 -4.94 1.71 0.38
C GLN A 220 -4.55 2.75 1.44
N GLU A 221 -3.47 3.48 1.18
CA GLU A 221 -2.94 4.55 2.02
C GLU A 221 -2.90 5.89 1.28
N THR A 222 -2.92 6.97 2.04
CA THR A 222 -2.93 8.35 1.52
C THR A 222 -1.56 9.00 1.62
N VAL A 223 -1.15 9.73 0.59
CA VAL A 223 0.00 10.64 0.62
C VAL A 223 -0.41 12.02 0.11
N TYR A 224 0.11 13.04 0.80
CA TYR A 224 -0.16 14.45 0.55
C TYR A 224 1.14 15.09 0.08
N CYS A 225 1.23 15.46 -1.20
CA CYS A 225 2.44 16.07 -1.73
C CYS A 225 2.39 17.58 -1.47
N THR A 226 3.36 18.11 -0.73
CA THR A 226 3.45 19.54 -0.38
C THR A 226 4.51 20.30 -1.19
N GLY A 227 5.22 19.59 -2.07
CA GLY A 227 6.20 20.18 -2.98
C GLY A 227 5.56 20.77 -4.24
N THR A 228 6.41 21.15 -5.19
CA THR A 228 5.95 21.68 -6.48
C THR A 228 5.14 20.64 -7.27
N HIS A 229 4.02 21.09 -7.82
CA HIS A 229 3.24 20.38 -8.82
C HIS A 229 3.28 21.16 -10.13
N ALA A 230 3.41 20.49 -11.27
CA ALA A 230 3.42 21.12 -12.59
C ALA A 230 2.66 20.27 -13.60
N LEU A 231 1.95 20.93 -14.53
CA LEU A 231 1.29 20.30 -15.66
C LEU A 231 2.05 20.64 -16.94
N GLU A 232 2.61 19.62 -17.59
CA GLU A 232 3.38 19.73 -18.83
C GLU A 232 2.72 18.87 -19.93
N PRO A 233 1.74 19.39 -20.67
CA PRO A 233 1.09 18.61 -21.74
C PRO A 233 2.02 18.41 -22.94
N GLU A 234 2.09 17.18 -23.42
CA GLU A 234 2.83 16.80 -24.62
C GLU A 234 1.87 16.59 -25.80
N TYR A 235 2.27 17.05 -26.99
CA TYR A 235 1.46 16.92 -28.21
C TYR A 235 2.29 16.33 -29.35
N VAL A 236 1.98 15.09 -29.74
CA VAL A 236 2.53 14.47 -30.95
C VAL A 236 1.65 14.83 -32.14
N ARG A 237 2.20 15.53 -33.13
CA ARG A 237 1.47 16.01 -34.32
C ARG A 237 1.93 15.28 -35.56
N SER A 238 1.01 14.59 -36.24
CA SER A 238 1.25 14.06 -37.59
C SER A 238 0.77 15.07 -38.62
N THR A 239 1.70 15.51 -39.48
CA THR A 239 1.47 16.56 -40.49
C THR A 239 1.59 16.01 -41.90
N ALA A 240 0.78 16.55 -42.81
CA ALA A 240 0.88 16.25 -44.25
C ALA A 240 0.37 17.43 -45.09
N TYR A 241 0.78 17.46 -46.37
CA TYR A 241 0.16 18.32 -47.37
C TYR A 241 -1.04 17.63 -47.99
N THR A 242 -2.22 18.22 -47.85
CA THR A 242 -3.45 17.76 -48.52
C THR A 242 -3.99 18.91 -49.36
N ASN A 243 -4.07 18.71 -50.68
CA ASN A 243 -4.48 19.74 -51.65
C ASN A 243 -3.67 21.05 -51.53
N GLY A 244 -2.33 20.92 -51.38
CA GLY A 244 -1.43 22.07 -51.22
C GLY A 244 -1.50 22.78 -49.87
N MET A 245 -2.36 22.34 -48.94
CA MET A 245 -2.42 22.88 -47.57
C MET A 245 -1.66 21.99 -46.59
N PHE A 246 -0.71 22.57 -45.86
CA PHE A 246 -0.03 21.91 -44.76
C PHE A 246 -0.93 21.85 -43.52
N ARG A 247 -1.29 20.65 -43.07
CA ARG A 247 -2.25 20.46 -41.96
C ARG A 247 -1.79 19.37 -41.00
N ASN A 248 -2.11 19.55 -39.72
CA ASN A 248 -2.14 18.45 -38.74
C ASN A 248 -3.36 17.59 -39.04
N TYR A 249 -3.18 16.31 -39.37
CA TYR A 249 -4.30 15.38 -39.56
C TYR A 249 -4.53 14.45 -38.36
N ARG A 250 -3.55 14.35 -37.46
CA ARG A 250 -3.65 13.64 -36.19
C ARG A 250 -2.85 14.38 -35.12
N ILE A 251 -3.44 14.53 -33.94
CA ILE A 251 -2.82 15.09 -32.76
C ILE A 251 -3.11 14.13 -31.61
N ASP A 252 -2.06 13.57 -31.02
CA ASP A 252 -2.16 12.78 -29.79
C ASP A 252 -1.66 13.65 -28.63
N GLU A 253 -2.55 13.97 -27.68
CA GLU A 253 -2.24 14.70 -26.46
C GLU A 253 -1.93 13.72 -25.32
N THR A 254 -0.85 13.98 -24.58
CA THR A 254 -0.55 13.32 -23.31
C THR A 254 -0.38 14.38 -22.23
N LYS A 255 -1.34 14.46 -21.30
CA LYS A 255 -1.19 15.29 -20.09
C LYS A 255 -0.25 14.60 -19.11
N VAL A 256 0.95 15.16 -18.94
CA VAL A 256 1.95 14.73 -17.96
C VAL A 256 1.95 15.71 -16.78
N PHE A 257 1.91 15.18 -15.57
CA PHE A 257 2.05 15.93 -14.33
C PHE A 257 3.38 15.60 -13.70
N LYS A 258 4.12 16.60 -13.24
CA LYS A 258 5.31 16.43 -12.40
C LYS A 258 4.97 16.84 -10.98
N ALA A 259 5.31 15.99 -10.02
CA ALA A 259 5.04 16.22 -8.62
C ALA A 259 6.31 16.04 -7.79
N ASN A 260 6.39 16.82 -6.72
CA ASN A 260 7.37 16.69 -5.66
C ASN A 260 6.62 16.45 -4.35
N THR A 261 7.07 15.46 -3.56
CA THR A 261 6.40 15.08 -2.32
C THR A 261 6.44 16.15 -1.24
N GLY A 262 7.34 17.12 -1.35
CA GLY A 262 7.81 17.92 -0.23
C GLY A 262 8.83 17.15 0.60
N VAL A 263 9.39 17.82 1.61
CA VAL A 263 10.34 17.21 2.55
C VAL A 263 9.61 16.15 3.38
N LEU A 264 10.22 14.98 3.48
CA LEU A 264 9.74 13.84 4.23
C LEU A 264 10.63 13.60 5.45
N THR A 265 10.09 12.93 6.47
CA THR A 265 10.93 12.28 7.48
C THR A 265 11.62 11.05 6.88
N HIS A 266 12.63 10.51 7.56
CA HIS A 266 13.31 9.30 7.11
C HIS A 266 12.34 8.11 6.96
N GLU A 267 11.44 7.97 7.92
CA GLU A 267 10.47 6.89 8.01
C GLU A 267 9.39 7.02 6.94
N MET A 268 8.90 8.25 6.68
CA MET A 268 7.99 8.50 5.56
C MET A 268 8.66 8.26 4.21
N ALA A 269 9.94 8.57 4.05
CA ALA A 269 10.68 8.29 2.82
C ALA A 269 10.87 6.78 2.59
N LEU A 270 11.04 5.96 3.64
CA LEU A 270 11.09 4.50 3.53
C LEU A 270 9.72 3.91 3.14
N TRP A 271 8.67 4.37 3.81
CA TRP A 271 7.29 3.99 3.53
C TRP A 271 6.87 4.34 2.09
N LEU A 272 7.17 5.56 1.65
CA LEU A 272 6.66 6.08 0.38
C LEU A 272 7.28 5.43 -0.86
N ASP A 273 8.35 4.63 -0.71
CA ASP A 273 8.78 3.76 -1.80
C ASP A 273 7.65 2.80 -2.26
N ASP A 274 6.68 2.48 -1.39
CA ASP A 274 5.50 1.70 -1.77
C ASP A 274 4.64 2.40 -2.82
N LEU A 275 4.60 3.74 -2.86
CA LEU A 275 3.91 4.48 -3.91
C LEU A 275 4.44 4.10 -5.29
N PHE A 276 5.76 3.99 -5.44
CA PHE A 276 6.40 3.68 -6.73
C PHE A 276 6.34 2.20 -7.09
N ARG A 277 6.05 1.33 -6.12
CA ARG A 277 5.73 -0.09 -6.36
C ARG A 277 4.24 -0.33 -6.58
N SER A 278 3.41 0.67 -6.30
CA SER A 278 1.96 0.53 -6.37
C SER A 278 1.49 0.38 -7.82
N LYS A 279 0.64 -0.62 -8.05
CA LYS A 279 0.02 -0.87 -9.36
C LYS A 279 -1.25 -0.05 -9.58
N GLU A 280 -1.82 0.47 -8.50
CA GLU A 280 -3.13 1.11 -8.48
C GLU A 280 -3.03 2.39 -7.64
N ILE A 281 -3.19 3.53 -8.30
CA ILE A 281 -3.03 4.85 -7.68
C ILE A 281 -4.17 5.74 -8.17
N TYR A 282 -4.83 6.42 -7.25
CA TYR A 282 -5.91 7.36 -7.53
C TYR A 282 -5.60 8.75 -7.01
N LEU A 283 -6.09 9.77 -7.72
CA LEU A 283 -6.16 11.12 -7.17
C LEU A 283 -7.28 11.18 -6.13
N LEU A 284 -7.04 11.89 -5.02
CA LEU A 284 -8.07 12.22 -4.04
C LEU A 284 -8.49 13.68 -4.17
N ASP A 285 -9.80 13.91 -4.11
CA ASP A 285 -10.41 15.23 -4.05
C ASP A 285 -11.26 15.31 -2.78
N GLY A 286 -10.65 15.81 -1.70
CA GLY A 286 -11.17 15.67 -0.35
C GLY A 286 -11.39 14.20 0.01
N THR A 287 -12.65 13.80 0.19
CA THR A 287 -13.03 12.42 0.51
C THR A 287 -13.41 11.57 -0.71
N THR A 288 -13.38 12.15 -1.91
CA THR A 288 -13.83 11.46 -3.12
C THR A 288 -12.65 10.87 -3.85
N VAL A 289 -12.70 9.55 -4.10
CA VAL A 289 -11.76 8.88 -5.01
C VAL A 289 -12.00 9.41 -6.43
N GLY A 290 -10.96 10.03 -6.97
CA GLY A 290 -10.93 10.65 -8.28
C GLY A 290 -10.45 9.67 -9.36
N LYS A 291 -9.76 10.22 -10.35
CA LYS A 291 -9.25 9.43 -11.48
C LYS A 291 -8.05 8.59 -11.06
N GLU A 292 -8.00 7.38 -11.61
CA GLU A 292 -6.79 6.55 -11.60
C GLU A 292 -5.67 7.26 -12.38
N VAL A 293 -4.45 7.13 -11.87
CA VAL A 293 -3.23 7.67 -12.44
C VAL A 293 -2.16 6.59 -12.52
N THR A 294 -1.25 6.75 -13.47
CA THR A 294 -0.08 5.88 -13.62
C THR A 294 1.16 6.75 -13.48
N ILE A 295 2.03 6.40 -12.52
CA ILE A 295 3.38 6.97 -12.42
C ILE A 295 4.19 6.42 -13.60
N THR A 296 4.80 7.32 -14.37
CA THR A 296 5.60 6.99 -15.55
C THR A 296 7.09 7.07 -15.30
N GLU A 297 7.50 7.92 -14.36
CA GLU A 297 8.89 8.12 -13.95
C GLU A 297 8.92 8.48 -12.46
N SER A 298 9.97 8.07 -11.75
CA SER A 298 10.20 8.46 -10.36
C SER A 298 11.69 8.54 -10.04
N GLU A 299 12.02 9.43 -9.11
CA GLU A 299 13.35 9.59 -8.55
C GLU A 299 13.24 9.60 -7.02
N SER A 300 13.42 8.42 -6.41
CA SER A 300 13.40 8.21 -4.96
C SER A 300 14.79 8.13 -4.35
N LYS A 301 15.60 9.18 -4.56
CA LYS A 301 16.97 9.24 -4.04
C LYS A 301 16.97 9.51 -2.54
N ARG A 302 17.83 8.79 -1.82
CA ARG A 302 18.13 9.01 -0.40
C ARG A 302 19.63 9.13 -0.24
N SER A 303 20.04 10.02 0.65
CA SER A 303 21.44 10.24 1.02
C SER A 303 21.58 10.17 2.53
N ASN A 304 22.75 9.74 3.00
CA ASN A 304 23.18 9.87 4.40
C ASN A 304 23.97 11.17 4.64
N ASP A 305 24.01 12.06 3.66
CA ASP A 305 24.54 13.41 3.79
C ASP A 305 23.71 14.16 4.85
N PRO A 306 24.34 14.70 5.93
CA PRO A 306 23.64 15.42 6.98
C PRO A 306 22.79 16.60 6.49
N ASP A 307 23.14 17.20 5.35
CA ASP A 307 22.43 18.36 4.80
C ASP A 307 21.32 17.96 3.81
N HIS A 308 21.15 16.67 3.53
CA HIS A 308 20.16 16.18 2.58
C HIS A 308 18.79 15.95 3.24
N LEU A 309 17.82 16.78 2.87
CA LEU A 309 16.42 16.57 3.19
C LEU A 309 15.79 15.57 2.19
N PRO A 310 15.19 14.45 2.65
CA PRO A 310 14.61 13.50 1.72
C PRO A 310 13.31 14.05 1.13
N PHE A 311 13.22 14.05 -0.19
CA PHE A 311 12.00 14.31 -0.96
C PHE A 311 12.09 13.50 -2.24
N PHE A 312 10.95 13.16 -2.83
CA PHE A 312 10.90 12.43 -4.09
C PHE A 312 10.26 13.28 -5.17
N THR A 313 10.69 13.07 -6.41
CA THR A 313 10.04 13.63 -7.59
C THR A 313 9.53 12.52 -8.48
N PHE A 314 8.40 12.74 -9.13
CA PHE A 314 7.80 11.76 -10.02
C PHE A 314 6.92 12.41 -11.08
N SER A 315 6.84 11.74 -12.22
CA SER A 315 5.93 12.09 -13.31
C SER A 315 4.77 11.10 -13.34
N TYR A 316 3.55 11.58 -13.52
CA TYR A 316 2.37 10.72 -13.68
C TYR A 316 1.42 11.25 -14.74
N ARG A 317 0.54 10.38 -15.21
CA ARG A 317 -0.55 10.73 -16.14
C ARG A 317 -1.84 10.05 -15.71
N TYR A 318 -2.98 10.53 -16.20
CA TYR A 318 -4.24 9.82 -16.02
C TYR A 318 -4.20 8.44 -16.70
N ALA A 319 -4.72 7.40 -16.03
CA ALA A 319 -4.83 6.05 -16.55
C ALA A 319 -6.02 5.89 -17.51
N GLN A 320 -6.10 6.77 -18.52
CA GLN A 320 -7.20 6.77 -19.50
C GLN A 320 -6.69 7.14 -20.88
N ARG A 321 -7.38 6.70 -21.93
CA ARG A 321 -6.99 6.99 -23.32
C ARG A 321 -7.20 8.45 -23.74
N ASN A 322 -8.27 9.09 -23.26
CA ASN A 322 -8.60 10.46 -23.67
C ASN A 322 -8.09 11.47 -22.64
N HIS A 323 -7.03 12.21 -22.99
CA HIS A 323 -6.42 13.21 -22.11
C HIS A 323 -7.04 14.61 -22.26
N ASN A 324 -7.86 14.83 -23.29
CA ASN A 324 -8.62 16.07 -23.44
C ASN A 324 -9.83 16.06 -22.50
N ILE A 325 -9.58 16.47 -21.26
CA ILE A 325 -10.58 16.51 -20.20
C ILE A 325 -11.19 17.91 -20.14
N LEU A 326 -12.50 17.99 -20.38
CA LEU A 326 -13.29 19.16 -20.04
C LEU A 326 -13.49 19.19 -18.52
N GLN A 327 -12.90 20.19 -17.86
CA GLN A 327 -13.22 20.49 -16.48
C GLN A 327 -14.45 21.39 -16.46
N LEU A 328 -15.57 20.84 -16.00
CA LEU A 328 -16.76 21.65 -15.72
C LEU A 328 -16.56 22.30 -14.35
N PRO A 329 -16.79 23.61 -14.21
CA PRO A 329 -16.76 24.25 -12.90
C PRO A 329 -17.84 23.60 -12.03
N ARG A 330 -17.42 22.88 -10.99
CA ARG A 330 -18.32 22.38 -9.95
C ARG A 330 -18.45 23.48 -8.91
N ALA A 331 -19.67 23.80 -8.50
CA ALA A 331 -19.90 24.71 -7.39
C ALA A 331 -19.21 24.15 -6.13
N GLY A 332 -18.16 24.85 -5.66
CA GLY A 332 -17.52 24.59 -4.37
C GLY A 332 -16.27 23.70 -4.34
N ARG A 333 -15.45 23.64 -5.40
CA ARG A 333 -14.12 22.99 -5.31
C ARG A 333 -12.99 24.00 -5.47
N VAL A 334 -12.07 23.98 -4.50
CA VAL A 334 -10.90 24.85 -4.30
C VAL A 334 -9.68 24.39 -5.12
N PHE A 335 -9.76 23.24 -5.81
CA PHE A 335 -8.74 22.80 -6.75
C PHE A 335 -9.38 22.63 -8.13
N ASP A 336 -9.51 23.73 -8.85
CA ASP A 336 -9.45 23.67 -10.30
C ASP A 336 -7.97 23.56 -10.72
N ASN A 337 -7.69 23.27 -11.99
CA ASN A 337 -6.31 23.31 -12.49
C ASN A 337 -5.74 24.74 -12.57
N THR A 338 -6.37 25.73 -11.94
CA THR A 338 -5.74 27.04 -11.83
C THR A 338 -4.71 26.97 -10.71
N PHE A 339 -3.47 27.22 -11.08
CA PHE A 339 -2.41 27.55 -10.15
C PHE A 339 -2.79 28.87 -9.49
N ASP A 340 -3.69 28.85 -8.50
CA ASP A 340 -4.17 30.09 -7.89
C ASP A 340 -3.23 30.51 -6.76
N TYR A 341 -2.32 31.41 -7.12
CA TYR A 341 -1.45 32.18 -6.22
C TYR A 341 -2.19 33.43 -5.69
N THR A 342 -3.41 33.27 -5.19
CA THR A 342 -4.17 34.39 -4.59
C THR A 342 -4.42 34.04 -3.13
N PHE A 343 -3.71 34.60 -2.15
CA PHE A 343 -3.30 35.99 -2.00
C PHE A 343 -1.90 36.13 -1.37
N GLU A 344 -1.26 37.26 -1.68
CA GLU A 344 0.09 37.75 -1.31
C GLU A 344 0.71 37.30 0.02
#